data_AF-A0A2G5ZAD0-F1
#
_entry.id   AF-A0A2G5ZAD0-F1
#
_cell.length_a   1.000
_cell.length_b   1.000
_cell.length_c   1.000
_cell.angle_alpha   90.00
_cell.angle_beta   90.00
_cell.angle_gamma   90.00
#
_symmetry.space_group_name_H-M   'P 1'
#
loop_
_entity.id
_entity.type
_entity.pdbx_description
1 polymer ?
#
loop_
_entity_poly.entity_id
_entity_poly.type
_entity_poly.pdbx_seq_one_letter_code
_entity_poly.pdbx_strand_id
1 'polypeptide(L)' 'MILGLHHAQITIPKNAEAEGKHFYCDVLGLKEVEKPDSLTGRGGF' A
#
# COMPACT_ATOMS: atom_id res chain seq x y z
N MET A 1 -16.23 16.79 13.16
CA MET A 1 -15.43 16.16 14.24
C MET A 1 -14.49 15.16 13.57
N ILE A 2 -13.20 15.15 13.91
CA ILE A 2 -12.22 14.19 13.37
C ILE A 2 -12.13 13.01 14.36
N LEU A 3 -12.32 11.78 13.89
CA LEU A 3 -12.31 10.58 14.73
C LEU A 3 -10.92 9.95 14.86
N GLY A 4 -10.06 10.12 13.86
CA GLY A 4 -8.71 9.58 13.82
C GLY A 4 -8.18 9.46 12.39
N LEU A 5 -6.92 9.01 12.27
CA LEU A 5 -6.32 8.65 10.99
C LEU A 5 -6.86 7.30 10.53
N HIS A 6 -7.40 7.27 9.31
CA HIS A 6 -7.93 6.04 8.74
C HIS A 6 -6.90 5.30 7.89
N HIS A 7 -6.09 6.01 7.12
CA HIS A 7 -5.08 5.43 6.24
C HIS A 7 -4.04 6.50 5.85
N ALA A 8 -2.92 6.04 5.29
CA ALA A 8 -1.92 6.91 4.67
C ALA A 8 -1.63 6.38 3.26
N GLN A 9 -1.53 7.28 2.29
CA GLN A 9 -1.04 6.95 0.96
C GLN A 9 0.47 7.18 0.92
N ILE A 10 1.21 6.18 0.44
CA ILE A 10 2.66 6.19 0.40
C ILE A 10 3.10 6.12 -1.06
N THR A 11 4.01 6.98 -1.46
CA THR A 11 4.66 6.91 -2.77
C THR A 11 5.99 6.19 -2.64
N ILE A 12 6.20 5.19 -3.49
CA ILE A 12 7.46 4.45 -3.61
C ILE A 12 8.11 4.74 -4.97
N PRO A 13 9.44 4.53 -5.12
CA PRO A 13 10.08 4.61 -6.42
C PRO A 13 9.44 3.66 -7.44
N LYS A 14 9.57 3.99 -8.72
CA LYS A 14 9.15 3.08 -9.81
C LYS A 14 9.94 1.78 -9.72
N ASN A 15 9.28 0.65 -9.97
CA ASN A 15 9.84 -0.69 -9.94
C ASN A 15 10.31 -1.14 -8.55
N ALA A 16 9.87 -0.47 -7.48
CA ALA A 16 10.18 -0.83 -6.08
C ALA A 16 9.00 -1.54 -5.38
N GLU A 17 8.01 -2.02 -6.14
CA GLU A 17 6.80 -2.66 -5.62
C GLU A 17 7.13 -3.94 -4.85
N ALA A 18 8.13 -4.71 -5.29
CA ALA A 18 8.55 -5.93 -4.63
C ALA A 18 9.19 -5.64 -3.26
N GLU A 19 10.09 -4.65 -3.18
CA GLU A 19 10.69 -4.23 -1.91
C GLU A 19 9.64 -3.61 -0.98
N GLY A 20 8.71 -2.83 -1.52
CA GLY A 20 7.59 -2.28 -0.77
C GLY A 20 6.73 -3.38 -0.15
N LYS A 21 6.33 -4.38 -0.96
CA LYS A 21 5.58 -5.54 -0.50
C LYS A 21 6.34 -6.32 0.58
N HIS A 22 7.63 -6.59 0.37
CA HIS A 22 8.45 -7.28 1.36
C HIS A 22 8.49 -6.52 2.70
N PHE A 23 8.72 -5.21 2.65
CA PHE A 23 8.77 -4.40 3.86
C PHE A 23 7.42 -4.35 4.60
N TYR A 24 6.34 -4.05 3.89
CA TYR A 24 5.02 -3.89 4.53
C TYR A 24 4.39 -5.22 4.93
N CYS A 25 4.48 -6.25 4.10
CA CYS A 25 3.84 -7.54 4.36
C CYS A 25 4.70 -8.49 5.17
N ASP A 26 5.99 -8.62 4.86
CA ASP A 26 6.84 -9.62 5.51
C ASP A 26 7.51 -9.05 6.77
N VAL A 27 8.09 -7.85 6.68
CA VAL A 27 8.82 -7.25 7.82
C VAL A 27 7.86 -6.65 8.85
N LEU A 28 6.87 -5.86 8.41
CA LEU A 28 5.88 -5.24 9.30
C LEU A 28 4.66 -6.14 9.58
N GLY A 29 4.49 -7.23 8.83
CA GLY A 29 3.38 -8.17 9.05
C GLY A 29 2.01 -7.62 8.62
N LEU A 30 1.95 -6.59 7.78
CA LEU A 30 0.68 -6.04 7.32
C LEU A 30 0.04 -6.97 6.30
N LYS A 31 -1.28 -7.18 6.43
CA LYS A 31 -2.03 -7.96 5.47
C LYS A 31 -2.23 -7.15 4.17
N GLU A 32 -1.82 -7.73 3.05
CA GLU A 32 -2.13 -7.21 1.73
C GLU A 32 -3.65 -7.26 1.48
N VAL A 33 -4.19 -6.18 0.93
CA VAL A 33 -5.61 -6.06 0.56
C VAL A 33 -5.67 -5.76 -0.92
N GLU A 34 -6.55 -6.46 -1.64
CA GLU A 34 -6.73 -6.23 -3.08
C GLU A 34 -7.15 -4.79 -3.37
N LYS A 35 -6.55 -4.22 -4.42
CA LYS A 35 -6.94 -2.90 -4.90
C LYS A 35 -8.39 -2.93 -5.39
N PRO A 36 -9.20 -1.93 -5.03
CA PRO A 36 -10.52 -1.78 -5.63
C PRO A 36 -10.39 -1.46 -7.12
N ASP A 37 -11.38 -1.90 -7.92
CA ASP A 37 -11.39 -1.77 -9.39
C ASP A 37 -11.09 -0.35 -9.91
N SER A 38 -11.51 0.66 -9.16
CA SER A 38 -11.28 2.07 -9.48
C SER A 38 -9.82 2.52 -9.38
N LEU A 39 -8.95 1.73 -8.74
CA LEU A 39 -7.55 2.03 -8.47
C LEU A 39 -6.58 1.04 -9.14
N THR A 40 -7.06 -0.01 -9.80
CA THR A 40 -6.23 -1.05 -10.44
C THR A 40 -5.32 -0.49 -11.54
N GLY A 41 -5.75 0.57 -12.23
CA GLY A 41 -4.95 1.25 -13.26
C GLY A 41 -3.80 2.12 -12.71
N ARG A 42 -3.69 2.25 -11.39
CA ARG A 42 -2.62 3.00 -10.72
C ARG A 42 -1.56 2.04 -10.19
N GLY A 43 -0.29 2.38 -10.41
CA GLY A 43 0.87 1.60 -9.96
C GLY A 43 0.94 1.37 -8.45
N GLY A 44 1.95 0.63 -7.99
CA GLY A 44 2.03 0.10 -6.62
C GLY A 44 1.50 -1.33 -6.53
N PHE A 45 1.70 -1.95 -5.36
CA PHE A 45 1.13 -3.24 -5.01
C PHE A 45 -0.28 -3.09 -4.44
#